data_AF-A0A6P5MY36-F1
#
_entry.id   AF-A0A6P5MY36-F1
#
_cell.length_a   1.000
_cell.length_b   1.000
_cell.length_c   1.000
_cell.angle_alpha   90.00
_cell.angle_beta   90.00
_cell.angle_gamma   90.00
#
_symmetry.space_group_name_H-M   'P 1'
#
loop_
_entity.id
_entity.type
_entity.pdbx_description
1 polymer ?
#
loop_
_entity_poly.entity_id
_entity_poly.type
_entity_poly.pdbx_seq_one_letter_code
_entity_poly.pdbx_strand_id
1 'polypeptide(L)'
;MKDVGLWTIFKVDLNHSHPCCPDQADMLKQHRELSMFVRRTIETHEEAEIRSSKTYQSFIAAAGSHRELGFIEKNVRNYITRKVWNIFEEDDAKEFGKYLADARNRAAFEYFGDVVSFEITYNTNRYNFVLGSFVGMNHHGQSTLLGCTLMKNEDIKSFKWLFEYWLRCMGGKPPKGILTDQCTSIQITIELCMPTTIYRWCIWHIMKKIPSKLNGYKGHNKIEQEMSHVVWNSYTKEAFDRNWIDFLRKYGLGGNKWLLGN
;
A
#
# COMPACT_ATOMS: atom_id res chain seq x y z
N MET A 1 36.98 -18.82 -49.00
CA MET A 1 36.07 -17.67 -49.17
C MET A 1 34.80 -18.02 -48.40
N LYS A 2 34.48 -17.28 -47.32
CA LYS A 2 33.21 -17.43 -46.60
C LYS A 2 32.23 -16.44 -47.23
N ASP A 3 31.21 -16.96 -47.90
CA ASP A 3 30.17 -16.17 -48.52
C ASP A 3 29.35 -15.41 -47.47
N VAL A 4 29.38 -14.09 -47.65
CA VAL A 4 28.36 -13.06 -47.42
C VAL A 4 27.10 -13.52 -46.68
N GLY A 5 26.95 -13.07 -45.42
CA GLY A 5 25.74 -12.52 -44.77
C GLY A 5 24.33 -13.07 -45.04
N LEU A 6 24.17 -14.21 -45.69
CA LEU A 6 22.90 -14.77 -46.13
C LEU A 6 22.56 -15.97 -45.24
N TRP A 7 21.35 -15.94 -44.69
CA TRP A 7 20.81 -17.03 -43.91
C TRP A 7 20.31 -18.13 -44.85
N THR A 8 20.86 -19.33 -44.72
CA THR A 8 20.41 -20.51 -45.49
C THR A 8 19.57 -21.41 -44.58
N ILE A 9 18.31 -21.64 -44.95
CA ILE A 9 17.46 -22.62 -44.26
C ILE A 9 17.94 -24.03 -44.64
N PHE A 10 18.43 -24.78 -43.66
CA PHE A 10 19.06 -26.10 -43.88
C PHE A 10 18.06 -27.27 -43.87
N LYS A 11 16.87 -27.08 -43.28
CA LYS A 11 15.85 -28.13 -43.17
C LYS A 11 14.46 -27.53 -43.03
N VAL A 12 13.50 -28.05 -43.80
CA VAL A 12 12.07 -27.82 -43.65
C VAL A 12 11.41 -29.19 -43.59
N ASP A 13 10.66 -29.46 -42.53
CA ASP A 13 9.85 -30.66 -42.40
C ASP A 13 8.38 -30.25 -42.45
N LEU A 14 7.66 -30.73 -43.47
CA LEU A 14 6.27 -30.39 -43.74
C LEU A 14 5.30 -31.44 -43.16
N ASN A 15 5.82 -32.54 -42.61
CA ASN A 15 4.99 -33.59 -42.05
C ASN A 15 4.67 -33.28 -40.59
N HIS A 16 3.39 -33.03 -40.33
CA HIS A 16 2.88 -32.82 -38.97
C HIS A 16 2.02 -34.01 -38.55
N SER A 17 2.12 -34.41 -37.29
CA SER A 17 1.27 -35.45 -36.68
C SER A 17 -0.15 -34.96 -36.34
N HIS A 18 -0.46 -33.72 -36.69
CA HIS A 18 -1.77 -33.10 -36.50
C HIS A 18 -2.08 -32.16 -37.68
N PRO A 19 -3.36 -31.88 -37.96
CA PRO A 19 -3.74 -30.83 -38.90
C PRO A 19 -3.15 -29.48 -38.46
N CYS A 20 -2.58 -28.72 -39.39
CA CYS A 20 -2.26 -27.32 -39.15
C CYS A 20 -3.56 -26.52 -39.10
N CYS A 21 -3.77 -25.73 -38.05
CA CYS A 21 -4.93 -24.85 -37.90
C CYS A 21 -4.45 -23.39 -37.84
N PRO A 22 -4.21 -22.74 -38.99
CA PRO A 22 -3.77 -21.35 -39.05
C PRO A 22 -4.76 -20.41 -38.35
N ASP A 23 -6.05 -20.71 -38.42
CA ASP A 23 -7.14 -19.92 -37.83
C ASP A 23 -7.07 -19.87 -36.28
N GLN A 24 -6.28 -20.74 -35.65
CA GLN A 24 -6.03 -20.73 -34.20
C GLN A 24 -4.63 -20.22 -33.85
N ALA A 25 -3.81 -19.81 -34.82
CA ALA A 25 -2.46 -19.30 -34.58
C ALA A 25 -2.48 -18.06 -33.68
N ASP A 26 -3.48 -17.19 -33.83
CA ASP A 26 -3.68 -15.98 -33.00
C ASP A 26 -3.97 -16.31 -31.53
N MET A 27 -4.43 -17.53 -31.25
CA MET A 27 -4.61 -18.03 -29.89
C MET A 27 -3.30 -18.47 -29.24
N LEU A 28 -2.18 -18.52 -29.96
CA LEU A 28 -0.88 -18.80 -29.37
C LEU A 28 -0.35 -17.55 -28.64
N LYS A 29 0.24 -17.75 -27.47
CA LYS A 29 0.77 -16.66 -26.61
C LYS A 29 1.70 -15.70 -27.36
N GLN A 30 2.44 -16.22 -28.35
CA GLN A 30 3.41 -15.51 -29.19
C GLN A 30 2.78 -14.58 -30.25
N HIS A 31 1.50 -14.77 -30.58
CA HIS A 31 0.77 -13.91 -31.53
C HIS A 31 -0.23 -12.96 -30.84
N ARG A 32 -0.37 -13.04 -29.51
CA ARG A 32 -1.28 -12.20 -28.72
C ARG A 32 -0.64 -10.87 -28.35
N GLU A 33 -0.58 -9.95 -29.31
CA GLU A 33 -0.09 -8.59 -29.08
C GLU A 33 -1.21 -7.56 -28.99
N LEU A 34 -1.07 -6.63 -28.03
CA LEU A 34 -1.95 -5.46 -27.98
C LEU A 34 -1.40 -4.40 -28.93
N SER A 35 -2.18 -4.03 -29.94
CA SER A 35 -1.87 -2.91 -30.83
C SER A 35 -1.80 -1.59 -30.06
N MET A 36 -1.14 -0.58 -30.62
CA MET A 36 -1.04 0.75 -29.99
C MET A 36 -2.41 1.38 -29.73
N PHE A 37 -3.37 1.17 -30.64
CA PHE A 37 -4.75 1.66 -30.47
C PHE A 37 -5.42 1.03 -29.25
N VAL A 38 -5.34 -0.30 -29.13
CA VAL A 38 -5.90 -1.03 -27.98
C VAL A 38 -5.25 -0.57 -26.67
N ARG A 39 -3.92 -0.37 -26.67
CA ARG A 39 -3.20 0.15 -25.49
C ARG A 39 -3.71 1.54 -25.06
N ARG A 40 -3.82 2.49 -25.99
CA ARG A 40 -4.34 3.84 -25.69
C ARG A 40 -5.76 3.81 -25.14
N THR A 41 -6.63 2.99 -25.72
CA THR A 41 -8.01 2.85 -25.23
C THR A 41 -8.06 2.24 -23.83
N ILE A 42 -7.19 1.26 -23.53
CA ILE A 42 -7.05 0.72 -22.16
C ILE A 42 -6.65 1.84 -21.19
N GLU A 43 -5.73 2.71 -21.59
CA GLU A 43 -5.24 3.82 -20.75
C GLU A 43 -6.34 4.86 -20.50
N THR A 44 -7.08 5.27 -21.53
CA THR A 44 -8.22 6.19 -21.36
C THR A 44 -9.28 5.60 -20.43
N HIS A 45 -9.54 4.29 -20.52
CA HIS A 45 -10.48 3.61 -19.61
C HIS A 45 -9.94 3.53 -18.17
N GLU A 46 -8.63 3.34 -18.00
CA GLU A 46 -7.96 3.35 -16.69
C GLU A 46 -8.05 4.74 -16.03
N GLU A 47 -7.82 5.82 -16.80
CA GLU A 47 -7.98 7.20 -16.35
C GLU A 47 -9.41 7.53 -15.92
N ALA A 48 -10.40 6.86 -16.53
CA ALA A 48 -11.81 6.95 -16.15
C ALA A 48 -12.23 5.93 -15.07
N GLU A 49 -11.28 5.26 -14.42
CA GLU A 49 -11.50 4.24 -13.37
C GLU A 49 -12.38 3.05 -13.81
N ILE A 50 -12.41 2.75 -15.10
CA ILE A 50 -13.17 1.62 -15.65
C ILE A 50 -12.43 0.31 -15.38
N ARG A 51 -13.12 -0.62 -14.73
CA ARG A 51 -12.56 -1.94 -14.39
C ARG A 51 -12.10 -2.68 -15.64
N SER A 52 -10.94 -3.34 -15.57
CA SER A 52 -10.35 -4.11 -16.69
C SER A 52 -11.30 -5.12 -17.36
N SER A 53 -12.20 -5.75 -16.60
CA SER A 53 -13.21 -6.63 -17.17
C SER A 53 -14.20 -5.88 -18.06
N LYS A 54 -14.63 -4.67 -17.68
CA LYS A 54 -15.48 -3.80 -18.49
C LYS A 54 -14.74 -3.24 -19.71
N THR A 55 -13.47 -2.90 -19.55
CA THR A 55 -12.58 -2.51 -20.67
C THR A 55 -12.44 -3.62 -21.70
N TYR A 56 -12.31 -4.88 -21.27
CA TYR A 56 -12.29 -6.00 -22.22
C TYR A 56 -13.65 -6.18 -22.91
N GLN A 57 -14.75 -6.04 -22.16
CA GLN A 57 -16.11 -6.10 -22.73
C GLN A 57 -16.39 -5.01 -23.76
N SER A 58 -15.86 -3.80 -23.60
CA SER A 58 -16.00 -2.76 -24.63
C SER A 58 -15.31 -3.12 -25.94
N PHE A 59 -14.17 -3.82 -25.89
CA PHE A 59 -13.50 -4.30 -27.11
C PHE A 59 -14.30 -5.41 -27.79
N ILE A 60 -14.92 -6.31 -27.02
CA ILE A 60 -15.81 -7.34 -27.57
C ILE A 60 -17.02 -6.70 -28.24
N ALA A 61 -17.63 -5.70 -27.60
CA ALA A 61 -18.75 -4.98 -28.15
C ALA A 61 -18.40 -4.27 -29.48
N ALA A 62 -17.19 -3.70 -29.57
CA ALA A 62 -16.71 -3.04 -30.78
C ALA A 62 -16.32 -4.01 -31.91
N ALA A 63 -15.76 -5.17 -31.55
CA ALA A 63 -15.31 -6.19 -32.50
C ALA A 63 -16.40 -7.23 -32.82
N GLY A 64 -17.60 -7.15 -32.24
CA GLY A 64 -18.70 -8.08 -32.49
C GLY A 64 -18.55 -9.48 -31.88
N SER A 65 -17.32 -9.97 -31.66
CA SER A 65 -17.09 -11.26 -31.01
C SER A 65 -15.73 -11.40 -30.33
N HIS A 66 -15.60 -12.37 -29.42
CA HIS A 66 -14.32 -12.73 -28.82
C HIS A 66 -13.29 -13.27 -29.83
N ARG A 67 -13.76 -13.89 -30.92
CA ARG A 67 -12.89 -14.56 -31.90
C ARG A 67 -12.18 -13.57 -32.81
N GLU A 68 -12.74 -12.37 -32.94
CA GLU A 68 -12.17 -11.26 -33.72
C GLU A 68 -11.14 -10.45 -32.93
N LEU A 69 -11.00 -10.71 -31.63
CA LEU A 69 -9.94 -10.12 -30.80
C LEU A 69 -8.71 -11.01 -30.79
N GLY A 70 -7.57 -10.46 -31.25
CA GLY A 70 -6.25 -11.10 -31.14
C GLY A 70 -5.70 -11.19 -29.71
N PHE A 71 -6.51 -10.92 -28.68
CA PHE A 71 -6.08 -10.92 -27.28
C PHE A 71 -7.25 -11.26 -26.34
N ILE A 72 -6.92 -11.74 -25.14
CA ILE A 72 -7.91 -12.08 -24.11
C ILE A 72 -7.89 -11.07 -22.95
N GLU A 73 -8.88 -11.12 -22.06
CA GLU A 73 -8.93 -10.26 -20.86
C GLU A 73 -7.62 -10.28 -20.06
N LYS A 74 -6.97 -11.45 -19.99
CA LYS A 74 -5.69 -11.61 -19.32
C LYS A 74 -4.60 -10.73 -19.94
N ASN A 75 -4.61 -10.47 -21.25
CA ASN A 75 -3.67 -9.56 -21.89
C ASN A 75 -3.91 -8.11 -21.45
N VAL A 76 -5.17 -7.66 -21.37
CA VAL A 76 -5.54 -6.34 -20.83
C VAL A 76 -5.03 -6.20 -19.39
N ARG A 77 -5.32 -7.21 -18.55
CA ARG A 77 -4.86 -7.23 -17.15
C ARG A 77 -3.34 -7.23 -17.04
N ASN A 78 -2.65 -8.00 -17.87
CA ASN A 78 -1.19 -8.07 -17.90
C ASN A 78 -0.57 -6.76 -18.42
N TYR A 79 -1.22 -6.07 -19.35
CA TYR A 79 -0.77 -4.77 -19.84
C TYR A 79 -0.85 -3.72 -18.75
N ILE A 80 -2.01 -3.56 -18.10
CA ILE A 80 -2.19 -2.66 -16.96
C ILE A 80 -1.16 -2.99 -15.87
N THR A 81 -1.02 -4.28 -15.54
CA THR A 81 -0.02 -4.77 -14.60
C THR A 81 1.39 -4.33 -14.98
N ARG A 82 1.81 -4.60 -16.22
CA ARG A 82 3.17 -4.33 -16.67
C ARG A 82 3.44 -2.85 -16.81
N LYS A 83 2.44 -2.06 -17.21
CA LYS A 83 2.49 -0.60 -17.17
C LYS A 83 2.76 -0.14 -15.74
N VAL A 84 1.94 -0.58 -14.77
CA VAL A 84 2.14 -0.29 -13.34
C VAL A 84 3.55 -0.70 -12.88
N TRP A 85 4.07 -1.87 -13.29
CA TRP A 85 5.44 -2.29 -12.96
C TRP A 85 6.53 -1.43 -13.62
N ASN A 86 6.39 -1.10 -14.89
CA ASN A 86 7.36 -0.28 -15.62
C ASN A 86 7.38 1.16 -15.06
N ILE A 87 6.23 1.67 -14.63
CA ILE A 87 6.11 2.92 -13.89
C ILE A 87 6.97 2.88 -12.61
N PHE A 88 6.91 1.76 -11.86
CA PHE A 88 7.75 1.52 -10.68
C PHE A 88 9.24 1.28 -11.01
N GLU A 89 9.64 1.18 -12.28
CA GLU A 89 11.04 1.05 -12.70
C GLU A 89 11.60 2.33 -13.34
N GLU A 90 10.76 3.18 -13.96
CA GLU A 90 11.20 4.33 -14.77
C GLU A 90 10.92 5.72 -14.15
N ASP A 91 9.95 5.93 -13.24
CA ASP A 91 9.70 7.26 -12.65
C ASP A 91 8.91 7.22 -11.31
N ASP A 92 9.63 7.00 -10.22
CA ASP A 92 9.06 6.76 -8.87
C ASP A 92 8.23 7.93 -8.29
N ALA A 93 8.43 9.17 -8.72
CA ALA A 93 7.87 10.30 -7.99
C ALA A 93 6.48 10.75 -8.45
N LYS A 94 6.19 10.61 -9.75
CA LYS A 94 5.02 11.25 -10.38
C LYS A 94 3.77 10.39 -10.29
N GLU A 95 3.93 9.07 -10.26
CA GLU A 95 2.81 8.12 -10.21
C GLU A 95 2.44 7.68 -8.80
N PHE A 96 3.42 7.55 -7.90
CA PHE A 96 3.16 7.41 -6.46
C PHE A 96 2.40 8.63 -5.92
N GLY A 97 2.74 9.84 -6.40
CA GLY A 97 2.04 11.07 -6.05
C GLY A 97 0.54 11.07 -6.39
N LYS A 98 0.09 10.29 -7.38
CA LYS A 98 -1.34 10.17 -7.73
C LYS A 98 -2.16 9.51 -6.62
N TYR A 99 -1.57 8.55 -5.90
CA TYR A 99 -2.23 7.88 -4.79
C TYR A 99 -2.07 8.64 -3.47
N LEU A 100 -1.06 9.51 -3.37
CA LEU A 100 -0.61 10.05 -2.11
C LEU A 100 -1.57 11.01 -1.43
N ALA A 101 -2.18 11.95 -2.16
CA ALA A 101 -3.17 12.85 -1.60
C ALA A 101 -3.98 13.53 -2.70
N ASP A 102 -5.27 13.22 -2.79
CA ASP A 102 -6.20 13.94 -3.68
C ASP A 102 -6.61 15.31 -3.08
N ALA A 103 -7.44 16.06 -3.81
CA ALA A 103 -7.91 17.36 -3.34
C ALA A 103 -8.73 17.28 -2.04
N ARG A 104 -9.45 16.17 -1.81
CA ARG A 104 -10.25 15.95 -0.60
C ARG A 104 -9.36 15.64 0.59
N ASN A 105 -8.31 14.85 0.41
CA ASN A 105 -7.33 14.54 1.46
C ASN A 105 -6.62 15.82 1.94
N ARG A 106 -6.19 16.67 0.99
CA ARG A 106 -5.55 17.96 1.32
C ARG A 106 -6.50 18.89 2.09
N ALA A 107 -7.74 19.02 1.63
CA ALA A 107 -8.75 19.81 2.35
C ALA A 107 -9.03 19.24 3.74
N ALA A 108 -9.14 17.92 3.87
CA ALA A 108 -9.32 17.28 5.18
C ALA A 108 -8.13 17.52 6.12
N PHE A 109 -6.89 17.53 5.60
CA PHE A 109 -5.69 17.82 6.39
C PHE A 109 -5.71 19.24 6.96
N GLU A 110 -6.23 20.23 6.23
CA GLU A 110 -6.31 21.61 6.73
C GLU A 110 -7.14 21.72 8.02
N TYR A 111 -8.21 20.95 8.15
CA TYR A 111 -9.09 20.94 9.32
C TYR A 111 -8.69 19.92 10.39
N PHE A 112 -8.16 18.76 9.97
CA PHE A 112 -8.04 17.56 10.80
C PHE A 112 -6.60 16.99 10.87
N GLY A 113 -5.62 17.71 10.34
CA GLY A 113 -4.22 17.28 10.24
C GLY A 113 -3.35 17.54 11.48
N ASP A 114 -3.94 17.95 12.61
CA ASP A 114 -3.17 18.22 13.83
C ASP A 114 -2.46 16.98 14.37
N VAL A 115 -3.15 15.84 14.38
CA VAL A 115 -2.59 14.54 14.76
C VAL A 115 -2.88 13.54 13.64
N VAL A 116 -1.83 12.90 13.13
CA VAL A 116 -1.93 11.95 12.02
C VAL A 116 -1.40 10.59 12.46
N SER A 117 -2.12 9.51 12.18
CA SER A 117 -1.61 8.16 12.26
C SER A 117 -1.03 7.75 10.90
N PHE A 118 0.18 7.21 10.88
CA PHE A 118 0.73 6.55 9.70
C PHE A 118 0.84 5.06 9.96
N GLU A 119 0.13 4.28 9.13
CA GLU A 119 0.07 2.83 9.27
C GLU A 119 0.45 2.16 7.97
N ILE A 120 1.20 1.06 8.11
CA ILE A 120 1.65 0.23 7.02
C ILE A 120 0.89 -1.09 7.10
N THR A 121 0.20 -1.45 6.02
CA THR A 121 -0.50 -2.73 5.90
C THR A 121 0.22 -3.65 4.95
N TYR A 122 0.59 -4.82 5.47
CA TYR A 122 1.22 -5.91 4.72
C TYR A 122 0.15 -6.73 3.96
N ASN A 123 0.57 -7.44 2.91
CA ASN A 123 -0.26 -8.39 2.14
C ASN A 123 -1.41 -7.79 1.30
N THR A 124 -1.26 -6.55 0.79
CA THR A 124 -2.34 -5.95 0.00
C THR A 124 -2.44 -6.43 -1.45
N ASN A 125 -1.42 -7.06 -2.03
CA ASN A 125 -1.50 -7.54 -3.43
C ASN A 125 -0.56 -8.70 -3.79
N ARG A 126 -0.80 -9.29 -4.98
CA ARG A 126 0.00 -10.38 -5.60
C ARG A 126 1.45 -10.00 -5.95
N TYR A 127 1.88 -8.81 -5.57
CA TYR A 127 3.16 -8.21 -5.94
C TYR A 127 4.00 -7.85 -4.72
N ASN A 128 3.53 -8.21 -3.52
CA ASN A 128 4.17 -7.88 -2.25
C ASN A 128 4.40 -6.38 -2.05
N PHE A 129 3.58 -5.52 -2.67
CA PHE A 129 3.59 -4.11 -2.31
C PHE A 129 2.87 -3.88 -1.00
N VAL A 130 3.36 -2.85 -0.33
CA VAL A 130 2.98 -2.45 1.00
C VAL A 130 2.17 -1.17 0.90
N LEU A 131 0.99 -1.13 1.52
CA LEU A 131 0.15 0.06 1.52
C LEU A 131 0.40 0.87 2.80
N GLY A 132 0.97 2.06 2.66
CA GLY A 132 1.05 3.07 3.71
C GLY A 132 -0.16 3.99 3.67
N SER A 133 -0.75 4.32 4.81
CA SER A 133 -1.90 5.23 4.90
C SER A 133 -1.70 6.29 5.98
N PHE A 134 -1.99 7.53 5.64
CA PHE A 134 -2.06 8.66 6.56
C PHE A 134 -3.53 8.88 6.96
N VAL A 135 -3.82 8.79 8.25
CA VAL A 135 -5.19 8.82 8.77
C VAL A 135 -5.28 9.84 9.91
N GLY A 136 -6.18 10.81 9.77
CA GLY A 136 -6.53 11.76 10.84
C GLY A 136 -7.87 11.39 11.48
N MET A 137 -8.38 12.28 12.34
CA MET A 137 -9.71 12.18 12.92
C MET A 137 -10.50 13.45 12.68
N ASN A 138 -11.74 13.32 12.22
CA ASN A 138 -12.64 14.46 12.12
C ASN A 138 -13.24 14.85 13.50
N HIS A 139 -14.04 15.91 13.53
CA HIS A 139 -14.69 16.41 14.74
C HIS A 139 -15.73 15.44 15.37
N HIS A 140 -16.10 14.37 14.68
CA HIS A 140 -16.95 13.29 15.19
C HIS A 140 -16.13 12.10 15.72
N GLY A 141 -14.79 12.20 15.73
CA GLY A 141 -13.90 11.10 16.12
C GLY A 141 -13.82 9.98 15.08
N GLN A 142 -14.23 10.24 13.84
CA GLN A 142 -14.16 9.24 12.77
C GLN A 142 -12.83 9.35 12.01
N SER A 143 -12.27 8.20 11.66
CA SER A 143 -11.07 8.10 10.84
C SER A 143 -11.28 8.79 9.49
N THR A 144 -10.35 9.65 9.11
CA THR A 144 -10.38 10.38 7.85
C THR A 144 -9.07 10.12 7.10
N LEU A 145 -9.17 9.62 5.87
CA LEU A 145 -7.99 9.38 5.04
C LEU A 145 -7.39 10.73 4.61
N LEU A 146 -6.12 10.92 4.92
CA LEU A 146 -5.32 12.09 4.58
C LEU A 146 -4.29 11.77 3.50
N GLY A 147 -4.21 10.53 3.05
CA GLY A 147 -3.35 10.11 1.95
C GLY A 147 -2.99 8.64 2.04
N CYS A 148 -2.56 8.05 0.93
CA CYS A 148 -2.05 6.68 0.93
C CYS A 148 -0.98 6.45 -0.14
N THR A 149 -0.09 5.51 0.10
CA THR A 149 0.99 5.17 -0.84
C THR A 149 1.07 3.67 -0.99
N LEU A 150 1.37 3.21 -2.19
CA LEU A 150 1.93 1.87 -2.36
C LEU A 150 3.44 2.00 -2.33
N MET A 151 4.15 1.06 -1.71
CA MET A 151 5.61 1.04 -1.65
C MET A 151 6.13 -0.36 -1.88
N LYS A 152 7.32 -0.45 -2.47
CA LYS A 152 8.03 -1.72 -2.70
C LYS A 152 8.97 -2.08 -1.55
N ASN A 153 9.63 -1.08 -0.97
CA ASN A 153 10.65 -1.26 0.05
C ASN A 153 10.32 -0.46 1.32
N GLU A 154 10.63 -1.03 2.48
CA GLU A 154 10.47 -0.41 3.81
C GLU A 154 11.83 0.04 4.37
N ASP A 155 12.58 0.77 3.57
CA ASP A 155 13.87 1.35 3.97
C ASP A 155 13.78 2.85 4.25
N ILE A 156 14.80 3.39 4.93
CA ILE A 156 14.87 4.81 5.32
C ILE A 156 14.76 5.74 4.10
N LYS A 157 15.33 5.38 2.95
CA LYS A 157 15.30 6.24 1.76
C LYS A 157 13.88 6.34 1.21
N SER A 158 13.19 5.20 1.15
CA SER A 158 11.81 5.10 0.69
C SER A 158 10.85 5.87 1.60
N PHE A 159 10.98 5.73 2.92
CA PHE A 159 10.20 6.51 3.87
C PHE A 159 10.53 8.00 3.78
N LYS A 160 11.80 8.38 3.62
CA LYS A 160 12.20 9.79 3.54
C LYS A 160 11.53 10.48 2.36
N TRP A 161 11.62 9.84 1.20
CA TRP A 161 10.94 10.31 0.01
C TRP A 161 9.43 10.44 0.24
N LEU A 162 8.79 9.42 0.83
CA LEU A 162 7.37 9.42 1.14
C LEU A 162 6.96 10.61 2.03
N PHE A 163 7.62 10.79 3.18
CA PHE A 163 7.23 11.82 4.14
C PHE A 163 7.51 13.22 3.61
N GLU A 164 8.63 13.44 2.90
CA GLU A 164 8.92 14.73 2.24
C GLU A 164 7.87 15.06 1.16
N TYR A 165 7.51 14.08 0.35
CA TYR A 165 6.53 14.27 -0.71
C TYR A 165 5.12 14.49 -0.15
N TRP A 166 4.70 13.70 0.84
CA TRP A 166 3.41 13.86 1.51
C TRP A 166 3.31 15.24 2.16
N LEU A 167 4.37 15.67 2.86
CA LEU A 167 4.43 17.01 3.45
C LEU A 167 4.28 18.11 2.39
N ARG A 168 4.94 17.95 1.24
CA ARG A 168 4.80 18.89 0.11
C ARG A 168 3.36 18.91 -0.43
N CYS A 169 2.70 17.76 -0.53
CA CYS A 169 1.28 17.68 -0.90
C CYS A 169 0.39 18.40 0.12
N MET A 170 0.75 18.38 1.40
CA MET A 170 0.05 19.08 2.49
C MET A 170 0.45 20.56 2.65
N GLY A 171 1.00 21.17 1.59
CA GLY A 171 1.38 22.59 1.59
C GLY A 171 2.61 22.90 2.44
N GLY A 172 3.45 21.90 2.75
CA GLY A 172 4.65 22.07 3.56
C GLY A 172 4.39 22.22 5.06
N LYS A 173 3.15 22.01 5.51
CA LYS A 173 2.76 22.15 6.92
C LYS A 173 2.82 20.79 7.63
N PRO A 174 3.75 20.59 8.58
CA PRO A 174 3.82 19.33 9.31
C PRO A 174 2.68 19.22 10.33
N PRO A 175 2.23 17.99 10.66
CA PRO A 175 1.28 17.77 11.75
C PRO A 175 1.94 18.10 13.09
N LYS A 176 1.14 18.43 14.12
CA LYS A 176 1.65 18.66 15.48
C LYS A 176 2.13 17.35 16.12
N GLY A 177 1.43 16.25 15.84
CA GLY A 177 1.80 14.92 16.30
C GLY A 177 1.61 13.86 15.24
N ILE A 178 2.46 12.84 15.26
CA ILE A 178 2.33 11.67 14.39
C ILE A 178 2.41 10.39 15.21
N LEU A 179 1.49 9.47 14.94
CA LEU A 179 1.40 8.15 15.57
C LEU A 179 1.81 7.09 14.55
N THR A 180 2.75 6.22 14.89
CA THR A 180 3.13 5.11 14.00
C THR A 180 3.28 3.81 14.77
N ASP A 181 3.51 2.72 14.06
CA ASP A 181 4.01 1.50 14.68
C ASP A 181 5.45 1.68 15.21
N GLN A 182 5.98 0.63 15.86
CA GLN A 182 7.32 0.65 16.41
C GLN A 182 8.35 0.29 15.33
N CYS A 183 8.60 1.22 14.41
CA CYS A 183 9.57 1.08 13.33
C CYS A 183 10.68 2.14 13.44
N THR A 184 11.91 1.69 13.69
CA THR A 184 13.09 2.58 13.82
C THR A 184 13.33 3.40 12.54
N SER A 185 13.14 2.79 11.37
CA SER A 185 13.32 3.49 10.09
C SER A 185 12.33 4.65 9.94
N ILE A 186 11.06 4.44 10.30
CA ILE A 186 10.02 5.47 10.27
C ILE A 186 10.34 6.58 11.27
N GLN A 187 10.71 6.21 12.51
CA GLN A 187 11.07 7.19 13.55
C GLN A 187 12.20 8.10 13.09
N ILE A 188 13.33 7.53 12.66
CA ILE A 188 14.49 8.30 12.16
C ILE A 188 14.05 9.23 11.03
N THR A 189 13.21 8.73 10.13
CA THR A 189 12.76 9.51 8.98
C THR A 189 11.87 10.68 9.38
N ILE A 190 10.93 10.48 10.29
CA ILE A 190 10.06 11.55 10.79
C ILE A 190 10.89 12.64 11.48
N GLU A 191 11.87 12.26 12.31
CA GLU A 191 12.77 13.19 12.96
C GLU A 191 13.59 14.03 11.95
N LEU A 192 13.93 13.45 10.79
CA LEU A 192 14.62 14.15 9.71
C LEU A 192 13.69 15.05 8.86
N CYS A 193 12.50 14.57 8.50
CA CYS A 193 11.59 15.26 7.58
C CYS A 193 10.71 16.31 8.27
N MET A 194 10.35 16.07 9.54
CA MET A 194 9.40 16.86 10.30
C MET A 194 9.88 17.02 11.76
N PRO A 195 11.02 17.71 12.00
CA PRO A 195 11.68 17.76 13.31
C PRO A 195 10.85 18.44 14.41
N THR A 196 9.83 19.23 14.05
CA THR A 196 8.91 19.88 15.00
C THR A 196 7.71 19.01 15.36
N THR A 197 7.48 17.90 14.66
CA THR A 197 6.36 17.00 14.92
C THR A 197 6.65 16.09 16.10
N ILE A 198 5.70 15.99 17.03
CA ILE A 198 5.81 15.09 18.18
C ILE A 198 5.53 13.66 17.71
N TYR A 199 6.56 12.82 17.70
CA TYR A 199 6.45 11.40 17.41
C TYR A 199 5.96 10.60 18.63
N ARG A 200 4.96 9.72 18.44
CA ARG A 200 4.49 8.78 19.46
C ARG A 200 4.17 7.42 18.84
N TRP A 201 4.24 6.37 19.64
CA TRP A 201 3.77 5.05 19.22
C TRP A 201 2.24 4.97 19.27
N CYS A 202 1.66 4.33 18.26
CA CYS A 202 0.23 4.12 18.15
C CYS A 202 -0.25 3.17 19.26
N ILE A 203 -1.27 3.61 20.01
CA ILE A 203 -1.86 2.87 21.13
C ILE A 203 -2.35 1.49 20.65
N TRP A 204 -3.00 1.40 19.50
CA TRP A 204 -3.48 0.13 18.96
C TRP A 204 -2.36 -0.91 18.81
N HIS A 205 -1.20 -0.49 18.27
CA HIS A 205 -0.03 -1.36 18.12
C HIS A 205 0.55 -1.79 19.47
N ILE A 206 0.57 -0.89 20.46
CA ILE A 206 0.95 -1.23 21.84
C ILE A 206 -0.01 -2.27 22.40
N MET A 207 -1.32 -2.02 22.28
CA MET A 207 -2.36 -2.90 22.82
C MET A 207 -2.31 -4.30 22.20
N LYS A 208 -2.02 -4.41 20.91
CA LYS A 208 -1.88 -5.69 20.20
C LYS A 208 -0.73 -6.55 20.72
N LYS A 209 0.31 -5.95 21.31
CA LYS A 209 1.45 -6.68 21.90
C LYS A 209 1.16 -7.18 23.32
N ILE A 210 0.15 -6.65 24.01
CA ILE A 210 -0.11 -6.97 25.42
C ILE A 210 -0.34 -8.47 25.67
N PRO A 211 -1.20 -9.18 24.90
CA PRO A 211 -1.49 -10.57 25.21
C PRO A 211 -0.24 -11.46 25.21
N SER A 212 0.70 -11.20 24.29
CA SER A 212 1.97 -11.95 24.24
C SER A 212 2.94 -11.56 25.35
N LYS A 213 2.82 -10.36 25.92
CA LYS A 213 3.62 -9.91 27.08
C LYS A 213 3.06 -10.38 28.41
N LEU A 214 1.76 -10.67 28.48
CA LEU A 214 1.07 -11.05 29.71
C LEU A 214 0.73 -12.55 29.80
N ASN A 215 0.89 -13.33 28.75
CA ASN A 215 0.56 -14.76 28.71
C ASN A 215 1.18 -15.61 29.84
N GLY A 216 2.32 -15.19 30.41
CA GLY A 216 2.99 -15.85 31.54
C GLY A 216 2.35 -15.59 32.91
N TYR A 217 1.39 -14.67 33.00
CA TYR A 217 0.75 -14.30 34.27
C TYR A 217 -0.55 -15.08 34.50
N LYS A 218 -0.73 -15.58 35.73
CA LYS A 218 -1.97 -16.24 36.13
C LYS A 218 -3.14 -15.23 36.04
N GLY A 219 -4.17 -15.58 35.27
CA GLY A 219 -5.33 -14.71 35.06
C GLY A 219 -5.10 -13.58 34.07
N HIS A 220 -4.16 -13.72 33.13
CA HIS A 220 -3.81 -12.70 32.13
C HIS A 220 -5.03 -12.07 31.42
N ASN A 221 -6.07 -12.83 31.08
CA ASN A 221 -7.31 -12.29 30.50
C ASN A 221 -7.93 -11.16 31.33
N LYS A 222 -7.94 -11.29 32.66
CA LYS A 222 -8.49 -10.27 33.57
C LYS A 222 -7.55 -9.05 33.66
N ILE A 223 -6.25 -9.30 33.65
CA ILE A 223 -5.22 -8.25 33.61
C ILE A 223 -5.35 -7.43 32.32
N GLU A 224 -5.50 -8.09 31.17
CA GLU A 224 -5.68 -7.47 29.85
C GLU A 224 -6.95 -6.61 29.78
N GLN A 225 -8.07 -7.12 30.32
CA GLN A 225 -9.34 -6.37 30.39
C GLN A 225 -9.21 -5.10 31.25
N GLU A 226 -8.61 -5.23 32.44
CA GLU A 226 -8.44 -4.07 33.33
C GLU A 226 -7.41 -3.07 32.80
N MET A 227 -6.33 -3.56 32.18
CA MET A 227 -5.37 -2.71 31.48
C MET A 227 -6.05 -1.92 30.36
N SER A 228 -6.88 -2.59 29.56
CA SER A 228 -7.65 -1.94 28.49
C SER A 228 -8.59 -0.87 29.06
N HIS A 229 -9.25 -1.15 30.18
CA HIS A 229 -10.10 -0.16 30.86
C HIS A 229 -9.29 1.06 31.32
N VAL A 230 -8.10 0.86 31.91
CA VAL A 230 -7.24 1.97 32.33
C VAL A 230 -6.78 2.81 31.13
N VAL A 231 -6.37 2.18 30.03
CA VAL A 231 -5.88 2.87 28.83
C VAL A 231 -6.99 3.67 28.13
N TRP A 232 -8.18 3.07 27.96
CA TRP A 232 -9.24 3.69 27.15
C TRP A 232 -10.17 4.63 27.92
N ASN A 233 -10.28 4.48 29.25
CA ASN A 233 -11.20 5.26 30.08
C ASN A 233 -10.51 6.30 30.97
N SER A 234 -9.22 6.61 30.72
CA SER A 234 -8.51 7.69 31.40
C SER A 234 -8.44 8.94 30.52
N TYR A 235 -9.25 9.95 30.85
CA TYR A 235 -9.42 11.17 30.02
C TYR A 235 -8.43 12.29 30.35
N THR A 236 -7.61 12.14 31.38
CA THR A 236 -6.56 13.09 31.76
C THR A 236 -5.27 12.35 32.04
N LYS A 237 -4.13 13.03 31.87
CA LYS A 237 -2.82 12.47 32.20
C LYS A 237 -2.76 12.04 33.66
N GLU A 238 -3.26 12.87 34.57
CA GLU A 238 -3.22 12.62 36.01
C GLU A 238 -4.11 11.43 36.40
N ALA A 239 -5.28 11.29 35.76
CA ALA A 239 -6.13 10.12 35.97
C ALA A 239 -5.47 8.85 35.42
N PHE A 240 -4.86 8.92 34.24
CA PHE A 240 -4.11 7.79 33.67
C PHE A 240 -2.97 7.36 34.59
N ASP A 241 -2.11 8.29 35.00
CA ASP A 241 -0.95 7.99 35.84
C ASP A 241 -1.37 7.32 37.17
N ARG A 242 -2.41 7.84 37.82
CA ARG A 242 -2.95 7.21 39.05
C ARG A 242 -3.53 5.82 38.79
N ASN A 243 -4.43 5.70 37.81
CA ASN A 243 -5.08 4.44 37.48
C ASN A 243 -4.06 3.37 37.04
N TRP A 244 -3.02 3.78 36.31
CA TRP A 244 -1.93 2.94 35.85
C TRP A 244 -1.11 2.40 37.03
N ILE A 245 -0.71 3.27 37.96
CA ILE A 245 0.02 2.87 39.18
C ILE A 245 -0.82 1.91 40.03
N ASP A 246 -2.11 2.21 40.22
CA ASP A 246 -3.01 1.33 40.98
C ASP A 246 -3.19 -0.03 40.33
N PHE A 247 -3.34 -0.08 39.00
CA PHE A 247 -3.37 -1.31 38.22
C PHE A 247 -2.08 -2.12 38.38
N LEU A 248 -0.91 -1.49 38.23
CA LEU A 248 0.37 -2.17 38.39
C LEU A 248 0.53 -2.75 39.80
N ARG A 249 0.12 -2.01 40.83
CA ARG A 249 0.16 -2.47 42.23
C ARG A 249 -0.78 -3.64 42.47
N LYS A 250 -2.03 -3.56 41.98
CA LYS A 250 -3.07 -4.59 42.14
C LYS A 250 -2.62 -5.95 41.62
N TYR A 251 -1.91 -5.98 40.49
CA TYR A 251 -1.46 -7.21 39.84
C TYR A 251 0.01 -7.56 40.10
N GLY A 252 0.71 -6.81 40.97
CA GLY A 252 2.12 -7.06 41.25
C GLY A 252 3.03 -6.87 40.02
N LEU A 253 2.65 -6.01 39.09
CA LEU A 253 3.34 -5.76 37.81
C LEU A 253 4.41 -4.67 37.89
N GLY A 254 4.61 -4.06 39.06
CA GLY A 254 5.56 -2.97 39.27
C GLY A 254 7.03 -3.31 39.02
N GLY A 255 7.39 -4.59 38.83
CA GLY A 255 8.73 -5.03 38.41
C GLY A 255 8.86 -5.32 36.90
N ASN A 256 7.76 -5.23 36.14
CA ASN A 256 7.77 -5.55 34.71
C ASN A 256 8.35 -4.39 33.91
N LYS A 257 9.61 -4.52 33.48
CA LYS A 257 10.35 -3.48 32.73
C LYS A 257 9.59 -2.97 31.51
N TRP A 258 8.92 -3.86 30.77
CA TRP A 258 8.16 -3.50 29.57
C TRP A 258 6.97 -2.58 29.89
N LEU A 259 6.24 -2.84 30.98
CA LEU A 259 5.13 -1.99 31.43
C LEU A 259 5.58 -0.68 32.09
N LEU A 260 6.83 -0.62 32.56
CA LEU A 260 7.44 0.58 33.11
C LEU A 260 8.04 1.51 32.04
N GLY A 261 8.10 1.07 30.78
CA GLY A 261 8.70 1.83 29.69
C GLY A 261 10.23 1.93 29.75
N ASN A 262 10.88 0.99 30.45
CA ASN A 262 12.34 0.89 30.61
C ASN A 262 12.96 -0.15 29.67
#